data_AF-A0A1W2E238-F1
#
_entry.id   AF-A0A1W2E238-F1
#
_cell.length_a   1.000
_cell.length_b   1.000
_cell.length_c   1.000
_cell.angle_alpha   90.00
_cell.angle_beta   90.00
_cell.angle_gamma   90.00
#
_symmetry.space_group_name_H-M   'P 1'
#
loop_
_entity.id
_entity.type
_entity.pdbx_description
1 polymer ?
#
loop_
_entity_poly.entity_id
_entity_poly.type
_entity_poly.pdbx_seq_one_letter_code
_entity_poly.pdbx_strand_id
1 'polypeptide(L)' 'MTNPERQKVEQIVKGLGALEIERLVGWQGPAGAAYNCISEDLCEMGLLNSDWSISPLGLAVRSLIQENGK' A
#
# COMPACT_ATOMS: atom_id res chain seq x y z
N MET A 1 21.27 -9.59 -16.55
CA MET A 1 20.05 -9.33 -17.33
C MET A 1 20.36 -9.56 -18.79
N THR A 2 19.67 -10.51 -19.40
CA THR A 2 19.67 -10.64 -20.85
C THR A 2 18.97 -9.42 -21.49
N ASN A 3 19.27 -9.12 -22.74
CA ASN A 3 18.68 -7.97 -23.45
C ASN A 3 17.12 -7.95 -23.42
N PRO A 4 16.42 -9.11 -23.55
CA PRO A 4 14.96 -9.17 -23.46
C PRO A 4 14.40 -8.88 -22.06
N GLU A 5 15.06 -9.33 -20.99
CA GLU A 5 14.61 -9.07 -19.61
C GLU A 5 14.67 -7.59 -19.26
N ARG A 6 15.73 -6.90 -19.73
CA ARG A 6 15.86 -5.46 -19.52
C ARG A 6 14.75 -4.67 -20.20
N GLN A 7 14.43 -5.01 -21.46
CA GLN A 7 13.34 -4.36 -22.19
C GLN A 7 11.99 -4.54 -21.50
N LYS A 8 11.73 -5.75 -20.96
CA LYS A 8 10.52 -6.01 -20.18
C LYS A 8 10.44 -5.17 -18.91
N VAL A 9 11.54 -5.05 -18.16
CA VAL A 9 11.60 -4.22 -16.95
C VAL A 9 11.37 -2.75 -17.29
N GLU A 10 12.00 -2.24 -18.35
CA GLU A 10 11.84 -0.84 -18.78
C GLU A 10 10.39 -0.51 -19.21
N GLN A 11 9.70 -1.45 -19.85
CA GLN A 11 8.28 -1.30 -20.18
C GLN A 11 7.40 -1.25 -18.93
N ILE A 12 7.65 -2.11 -17.94
CA ILE A 12 6.91 -2.11 -16.69
C ILE A 12 7.11 -0.79 -15.95
N VAL A 13 8.37 -0.36 -15.77
CA VAL A 13 8.70 0.90 -15.05
C VAL A 13 8.01 2.11 -15.68
N LYS A 14 7.94 2.19 -17.01
CA LYS A 14 7.25 3.27 -17.73
C LYS A 14 5.74 3.29 -17.49
N GLY A 15 5.14 2.15 -17.14
CA GLY A 15 3.71 2.04 -16.86
C GLY A 15 3.33 2.34 -15.42
N LEU A 16 4.29 2.50 -14.51
CA LEU A 16 4.02 2.73 -13.10
C LEU A 16 3.75 4.22 -12.82
N GLY A 17 2.71 4.48 -12.04
CA GLY A 17 2.43 5.76 -11.42
C GLY A 17 3.27 6.00 -10.16
N ALA A 18 3.18 7.23 -9.63
CA ALA A 18 4.01 7.69 -8.51
C ALA A 18 3.90 6.79 -7.26
N LEU A 19 2.69 6.38 -6.87
CA LEU A 19 2.48 5.55 -5.67
C LEU A 19 3.02 4.12 -5.84
N GLU A 20 2.94 3.55 -7.04
CA GLU A 20 3.45 2.21 -7.33
C GLU A 20 4.99 2.21 -7.31
N ILE A 21 5.61 3.26 -7.86
CA ILE A 21 7.05 3.50 -7.74
C ILE A 21 7.44 3.63 -6.27
N GLU A 22 6.73 4.45 -5.51
CA GLU A 22 7.00 4.69 -4.10
C GLU A 22 6.88 3.40 -3.27
N ARG A 23 5.88 2.57 -3.55
CA ARG A 23 5.73 1.23 -2.93
C ARG A 23 6.92 0.32 -3.23
N LEU A 24 7.38 0.27 -4.48
CA LEU A 24 8.49 -0.61 -4.90
C LEU A 24 9.83 -0.19 -4.32
N VAL A 25 10.05 1.11 -4.12
CA VAL A 25 11.30 1.62 -3.50
C VAL A 25 11.23 1.67 -1.97
N GLY A 26 10.15 1.14 -1.36
CA GLY A 26 10.03 1.00 0.09
C GLY A 26 9.49 2.24 0.79
N TRP A 27 8.56 2.97 0.18
CA TRP A 27 7.83 4.09 0.80
C TRP A 27 8.77 5.21 1.31
N GLN A 28 9.82 5.53 0.56
CA GLN A 28 10.84 6.51 0.95
C GLN A 28 10.44 7.98 0.76
N GLY A 29 9.27 8.25 0.18
CA GLY A 29 8.75 9.61 -0.03
C GLY A 29 7.76 10.05 1.05
N PRO A 30 7.22 11.29 0.93
CA PRO A 30 6.25 11.82 1.89
C PRO A 30 4.95 11.01 1.99
N ALA A 31 4.47 10.42 0.89
CA ALA A 31 3.23 9.63 0.92
C ALA A 31 3.47 8.28 1.62
N GLY A 32 4.66 7.70 1.44
CA GLY A 32 5.12 6.52 2.16
C GLY A 32 5.29 6.74 3.66
N ALA A 33 5.86 7.88 4.06
CA ALA A 33 5.94 8.26 5.47
C ALA A 33 4.54 8.42 6.11
N ALA A 34 3.60 9.05 5.39
CA ALA A 34 2.22 9.19 5.84
C ALA A 34 1.50 7.84 5.90
N TYR A 35 1.70 6.97 4.89
CA TYR A 35 1.14 5.62 4.86
C TYR A 35 1.64 4.79 6.04
N ASN A 36 2.96 4.76 6.28
CA ASN A 36 3.55 4.00 7.38
C ASN A 36 3.03 4.47 8.74
N CYS A 37 2.98 5.79 8.98
CA CYS A 37 2.49 6.34 10.24
C CYS A 37 1.05 5.92 10.54
N ILE A 38 0.15 6.02 9.55
CA ILE A 38 -1.26 5.64 9.73
C ILE A 38 -1.39 4.11 9.79
N SER A 39 -0.61 3.36 8.99
CA SER A 39 -0.64 1.90 8.97
C SER A 39 -0.15 1.29 10.28
N GLU A 40 0.84 1.88 10.94
CA GLU A 40 1.27 1.46 12.28
C GLU A 40 0.14 1.64 13.29
N ASP A 41 -0.47 2.82 13.37
CA ASP A 41 -1.61 3.09 14.26
C ASP A 41 -2.76 2.09 14.01
N LEU A 42 -3.12 1.85 12.75
CA LEU A 42 -4.18 0.91 12.40
C LEU A 42 -3.80 -0.54 12.73
N CYS A 43 -2.52 -0.91 12.65
CA CYS A 43 -2.03 -2.22 13.07
C CYS A 43 -2.10 -2.37 14.59
N GLU A 44 -1.73 -1.35 15.36
CA GLU A 44 -1.85 -1.33 16.83
C GLU A 44 -3.31 -1.43 17.29
N MET A 45 -4.24 -0.84 16.54
CA MET A 45 -5.69 -0.99 16.76
C MET A 45 -6.25 -2.35 16.32
N GLY A 46 -5.43 -3.22 15.72
CA GLY A 46 -5.84 -4.53 15.21
C GLY A 46 -6.69 -4.47 13.94
N LEU A 47 -6.71 -3.32 13.25
CA LEU A 47 -7.46 -3.11 12.00
C LEU A 47 -6.68 -3.57 10.76
N LEU A 48 -5.34 -3.59 10.85
CA LEU A 48 -4.44 -4.20 9.88
C LEU A 48 -3.69 -5.38 10.49
N ASN A 49 -3.27 -6.32 9.64
CA ASN A 49 -2.33 -7.39 9.97
C ASN A 49 -0.87 -6.88 9.85
N SER A 50 0.10 -7.69 10.30
CA SER A 50 1.54 -7.35 10.23
C SER A 50 2.10 -7.23 8.80
N ASP A 51 1.39 -7.76 7.81
CA ASP A 51 1.67 -7.57 6.38
C ASP A 51 0.94 -6.35 5.77
N TRP A 52 0.27 -5.56 6.62
CA TRP A 52 -0.54 -4.39 6.32
C TRP A 52 -1.81 -4.65 5.50
N SER A 53 -2.21 -5.92 5.34
CA SER A 53 -3.54 -6.27 4.84
C SER A 53 -4.63 -5.97 5.89
N ILE A 54 -5.85 -5.72 5.44
CA ILE A 54 -6.98 -5.43 6.34
C ILE A 54 -7.37 -6.69 7.15
N SER A 55 -7.53 -6.54 8.47
CA SER A 55 -7.93 -7.63 9.36
C SER A 55 -9.45 -7.88 9.30
N PRO A 56 -9.97 -9.00 9.86
CA PRO A 56 -11.41 -9.20 10.02
C PRO A 56 -12.10 -8.07 10.81
N LEU A 57 -11.44 -7.53 11.84
CA LEU A 57 -11.95 -6.38 12.59
C LEU A 57 -11.96 -5.12 11.72
N GLY A 58 -10.89 -4.89 10.94
CA GLY A 58 -10.82 -3.78 9.98
C GLY A 58 -11.93 -3.85 8.93
N LEU A 59 -12.26 -5.05 8.44
CA LEU A 59 -13.37 -5.26 7.52
C LEU A 59 -14.72 -4.92 8.17
N ALA A 60 -14.95 -5.30 9.42
CA ALA A 60 -16.17 -4.96 10.16
C ALA A 60 -16.30 -3.45 10.38
N VAL A 61 -15.20 -2.78 10.77
CA VAL A 61 -15.17 -1.31 10.92
C VAL A 61 -15.45 -0.62 9.58
N ARG A 62 -14.88 -1.11 8.47
CA ARG A 62 -15.14 -0.58 7.13
C ARG A 62 -16.62 -0.67 6.75
N SER A 63 -17.28 -1.80 7.03
CA SER A 63 -18.72 -1.95 6.78
C SER A 63 -19.53 -0.90 7.54
N LEU A 64 -19.23 -0.68 8.83
CA LEU A 64 -19.91 0.34 9.64
C LEU A 64 -19.66 1.78 9.12
N ILE A 65 -18.47 2.09 8.62
CA ILE A 65 -18.17 3.40 8.01
C ILE A 65 -19.05 3.62 6.78
N GLN A 66 -19.15 2.61 5.91
CA GLN A 66 -19.94 2.66 4.68
C GLN A 66 -21.45 2.80 4.96
N GLU A 67 -21.96 2.10 5.98
CA GLU A 67 -23.34 2.22 6.44
C GLU A 67 -23.67 3.63 6.96
N ASN A 68 -22.70 4.30 7.57
CA ASN A 68 -22.86 5.65 8.14
C ASN A 68 -22.57 6.80 7.16
N GLY A 69 -22.30 6.49 5.89
CA GLY A 69 -22.08 7.50 4.84
C GLY A 69 -20.81 8.35 5.04
N LYS A 70 -19.79 7.78 5.69
CA LYS A 70 -18.45 8.37 5.79
C LYS A 70 -17.50 7.83 4.73
#